data_AF-A0A1G2Z5H2-F1
#
_entry.id   AF-A0A1G2Z5H2-F1
#
_cell.length_a   1.000
_cell.length_b   1.000
_cell.length_c   1.000
_cell.angle_alpha   90.00
_cell.angle_beta   90.00
_cell.angle_gamma   90.00
#
_symmetry.space_group_name_H-M   'P 1'
#
loop_
_entity.id
_entity.type
_entity.pdbx_description
1 polymer ?
#
loop_
_entity_poly.entity_id
_entity_poly.type
_entity_poly.pdbx_seq_one_letter_code
_entity_poly.pdbx_strand_id
1 'polypeptide(L)'
;MRTKIIATELRIHAPFTAFGTFTGIVIMAGIIHLRLSREVSAGLFWTFHPLHVVLSAFVTAAMYRLHGNRGLWQTLAVGYVGAIGIATLSDSLIPYAGELLLDLPHREVHIGAIEKWWLVNPLAIAGIGLASVRPRTKFPHAAHVL
;
A
#
# COMPACT_ATOMS: atom_id res chain seq x y z
N MET A 1 19.57 -0.50 -11.18
CA MET A 1 19.44 0.93 -10.77
C MET A 1 20.71 1.34 -10.05
N ARG A 2 21.22 2.56 -10.30
CA ARG A 2 22.38 3.08 -9.55
C ARG A 2 21.92 3.48 -8.14
N THR A 3 22.63 3.08 -7.09
CA THR A 3 22.35 3.39 -5.67
C THR A 3 22.13 4.88 -5.40
N LYS A 4 22.83 5.75 -6.13
CA LYS A 4 22.63 7.21 -6.08
C LYS A 4 21.20 7.64 -6.41
N ILE A 5 20.57 6.99 -7.40
CA ILE A 5 19.18 7.30 -7.80
C ILE A 5 18.22 6.91 -6.67
N ILE A 6 18.41 5.72 -6.08
CA ILE A 6 17.59 5.24 -4.96
C ILE A 6 17.67 6.21 -3.78
N ALA A 7 18.88 6.62 -3.39
CA ALA A 7 19.07 7.57 -2.29
C ALA A 7 18.40 8.94 -2.57
N THR A 8 18.51 9.45 -3.80
CA THR A 8 17.85 10.70 -4.21
C THR A 8 16.33 10.57 -4.12
N GLU A 9 15.75 9.50 -4.68
CA GLU A 9 14.31 9.27 -4.63
C GLU A 9 13.81 9.12 -3.19
N LEU A 10 14.50 8.35 -2.34
CA LEU A 10 14.15 8.21 -0.92
C LEU A 10 14.16 9.57 -0.20
N ARG A 11 15.18 10.41 -0.44
CA ARG A 11 15.27 11.73 0.19
C ARG A 11 14.16 12.68 -0.25
N ILE A 12 13.79 12.64 -1.53
CA ILE A 12 12.70 13.47 -2.07
C ILE A 12 11.34 13.03 -1.49
N HIS A 13 11.15 11.72 -1.26
CA HIS A 13 9.88 11.18 -0.76
C HIS A 13 9.77 11.19 0.78
N ALA A 14 10.89 11.19 1.51
CA ALA A 14 10.94 11.19 2.97
C ALA A 14 10.01 12.21 3.67
N PRO A 15 9.94 13.51 3.29
CA PRO A 15 9.04 14.45 3.96
C PRO A 15 7.57 14.08 3.76
N PHE A 16 7.21 13.57 2.58
CA PHE A 16 5.85 13.13 2.29
C PHE A 16 5.50 11.89 3.10
N THR A 17 6.41 10.91 3.17
CA THR A 17 6.26 9.71 4.02
C THR A 17 6.09 10.09 5.48
N ALA A 18 6.97 10.95 6.02
CA ALA A 18 6.89 11.39 7.40
C ALA A 18 5.56 12.10 7.71
N PHE A 19 5.12 12.99 6.82
CA PHE A 19 3.84 13.66 6.96
C PHE A 19 2.66 12.67 6.92
N GLY A 20 2.67 11.73 5.97
CA GLY A 20 1.67 10.66 5.87
C GLY A 20 1.58 9.80 7.12
N THR A 21 2.73 9.32 7.60
CA THR A 21 2.82 8.54 8.84
C THR A 21 2.30 9.33 10.03
N PHE A 22 2.69 10.60 10.18
CA PHE A 22 2.19 11.46 11.25
C PHE A 22 0.66 11.62 11.18
N THR A 23 0.11 11.91 10.00
CA THR A 23 -1.34 12.02 9.84
C THR A 23 -2.07 10.71 10.13
N GLY A 24 -1.50 9.56 9.73
CA GLY A 24 -2.06 8.25 10.04
C GLY A 24 -2.11 7.98 11.54
N ILE A 25 -1.04 8.30 12.27
CA ILE A 25 -1.00 8.19 13.74
C ILE A 25 -2.07 9.07 14.39
N VAL A 26 -2.19 10.32 13.96
CA VAL A 26 -3.20 11.26 14.50
C VAL A 26 -4.61 10.75 14.23
N ILE A 27 -4.89 10.25 13.02
CA ILE A 27 -6.19 9.67 12.67
C ILE A 27 -6.47 8.45 13.55
N MET A 28 -5.54 7.50 13.66
CA MET A 28 -5.72 6.30 14.49
C MET A 28 -5.95 6.64 15.96
N ALA A 29 -5.21 7.60 16.52
CA ALA A 29 -5.46 8.11 17.86
C ALA A 29 -6.87 8.69 18.00
N GLY A 30 -7.32 9.48 17.00
CA GLY A 30 -8.68 9.99 16.92
C GLY A 30 -9.74 8.90 16.90
N ILE A 31 -9.57 7.85 16.09
CA ILE A 31 -10.48 6.69 16.01
C ILE A 31 -10.64 6.04 17.39
N ILE A 32 -9.54 5.84 18.11
CA ILE A 32 -9.51 5.23 19.44
C ILE A 32 -10.21 6.13 20.47
N HIS A 33 -9.85 7.42 20.52
CA HIS A 33 -10.38 8.35 21.51
C HIS A 33 -11.87 8.69 21.28
N LEU A 34 -12.31 8.75 20.02
CA LEU A 34 -13.70 9.00 19.66
C LEU A 34 -14.57 7.74 19.70
N ARG A 35 -13.97 6.56 19.93
CA ARG A 35 -14.67 5.26 19.98
C ARG A 35 -15.59 5.04 18.79
N LEU A 36 -15.05 5.26 17.58
CA LEU A 36 -15.81 5.08 16.34
C LEU A 36 -16.42 3.68 16.26
N SER A 37 -17.65 3.61 15.75
CA SER A 37 -18.37 2.33 15.65
C SER A 37 -17.73 1.42 14.62
N ARG A 38 -17.93 0.11 14.80
CA ARG A 38 -17.47 -0.91 13.87
C ARG A 38 -18.02 -0.69 12.46
N GLU A 39 -19.25 -0.19 12.30
CA GLU A 39 -19.80 0.09 10.97
C GLU A 39 -19.01 1.19 10.26
N VAL A 40 -18.65 2.26 10.97
CA VAL A 40 -17.88 3.36 10.37
C VAL A 40 -16.48 2.89 10.01
N SER A 41 -15.78 2.20 10.91
CA SER A 41 -14.44 1.64 10.61
C SER A 41 -14.48 0.67 9.43
N ALA A 42 -15.49 -0.20 9.35
CA ALA A 42 -15.66 -1.10 8.21
C ALA A 42 -15.95 -0.33 6.91
N GLY A 43 -16.81 0.68 6.95
CA GLY A 43 -17.11 1.53 5.79
C GLY A 43 -15.86 2.25 5.26
N LEU A 44 -15.05 2.83 6.16
CA LEU A 44 -13.79 3.45 5.80
C LEU A 44 -12.82 2.44 5.19
N PHE A 45 -12.66 1.26 5.80
CA PHE A 45 -11.80 0.19 5.27
C PHE A 45 -12.22 -0.23 3.86
N TRP A 46 -13.49 -0.57 3.65
CA TRP A 46 -13.98 -1.02 2.35
C TRP A 46 -13.99 0.07 1.27
N THR A 47 -13.90 1.34 1.67
CA THR A 47 -13.75 2.46 0.73
C THR A 47 -12.28 2.69 0.38
N PHE A 48 -11.41 2.69 1.38
CA PHE A 48 -10.01 3.11 1.22
C PHE A 48 -9.06 1.98 0.87
N HIS A 49 -9.29 0.76 1.34
CA HIS A 49 -8.43 -0.38 1.02
C HIS A 49 -8.37 -0.69 -0.49
N PRO A 50 -9.47 -0.66 -1.26
CA PRO A 50 -9.39 -0.79 -2.72
C PRO A 50 -8.50 0.28 -3.38
N LEU A 51 -8.63 1.52 -2.92
CA LEU A 51 -7.85 2.64 -3.43
C LEU A 51 -6.36 2.49 -3.10
N HIS A 52 -6.06 2.08 -1.86
CA HIS A 52 -4.72 1.71 -1.40
C HIS A 52 -4.09 0.66 -2.32
N VAL A 53 -4.77 -0.47 -2.58
CA VAL A 53 -4.25 -1.57 -3.42
C VAL A 53 -3.91 -1.10 -4.84
N VAL A 54 -4.83 -0.37 -5.50
CA VAL A 54 -4.61 0.13 -6.86
C VAL A 54 -3.42 1.08 -6.90
N LEU A 55 -3.34 2.03 -5.97
CA LEU A 55 -2.29 3.05 -5.98
C LEU A 55 -0.92 2.49 -5.61
N SER A 56 -0.86 1.53 -4.69
CA SER A 56 0.35 0.77 -4.35
C SER A 56 0.91 0.05 -5.59
N ALA A 57 0.07 -0.67 -6.32
CA ALA A 57 0.46 -1.38 -7.54
C ALA A 57 0.86 -0.41 -8.66
N PHE A 58 0.11 0.66 -8.83
CA PHE A 58 0.38 1.69 -9.83
C PHE A 58 1.71 2.41 -9.59
N VAL A 59 1.97 2.93 -8.39
CA VAL A 59 3.21 3.69 -8.12
C VAL A 59 4.43 2.77 -8.14
N THR A 60 4.32 1.54 -7.64
CA THR A 60 5.39 0.53 -7.71
C THR A 60 5.79 0.26 -9.17
N ALA A 61 4.80 -0.05 -10.01
CA ALA A 61 5.03 -0.28 -11.44
C ALA A 61 5.52 0.98 -12.16
N ALA A 62 4.98 2.16 -11.84
CA ALA A 62 5.36 3.42 -12.47
C ALA A 62 6.81 3.82 -12.13
N MET A 63 7.23 3.66 -10.87
CA MET A 63 8.62 3.90 -10.46
C MET A 63 9.59 3.00 -11.22
N TYR A 64 9.25 1.71 -11.36
CA TYR A 64 10.02 0.78 -12.16
C TYR A 64 10.10 1.19 -13.63
N ARG A 65 9.00 1.63 -14.24
CA ARG A 65 9.00 2.05 -15.66
C ARG A 65 9.72 3.36 -15.92
N LEU A 66 9.71 4.30 -14.96
CA LEU A 66 10.39 5.58 -15.10
C LEU A 66 11.91 5.46 -14.99
N HIS A 67 12.41 4.55 -14.15
CA HIS A 67 13.83 4.47 -13.77
C HIS A 67 14.48 3.11 -14.06
N GLY A 68 13.72 2.15 -14.57
CA GLY A 68 14.13 0.78 -14.89
C GLY A 68 13.75 0.40 -16.32
N ASN A 69 13.21 -0.80 -16.50
CA ASN A 69 12.81 -1.31 -17.82
C ASN A 69 11.35 -0.95 -18.13
N ARG A 70 11.01 -0.93 -19.42
CA ARG A 70 9.66 -0.72 -19.95
C ARG A 70 8.97 -2.01 -20.41
N GLY A 71 9.64 -3.16 -20.32
CA GLY A 71 9.06 -4.45 -20.69
C GLY A 71 7.81 -4.79 -19.88
N LEU A 72 6.77 -5.27 -20.56
CA LEU A 72 5.46 -5.55 -19.97
C LEU A 72 5.55 -6.62 -18.87
N TRP A 73 6.24 -7.72 -19.14
CA TRP A 73 6.40 -8.82 -18.19
C TRP A 73 7.15 -8.43 -16.94
N GLN A 74 8.23 -7.65 -17.06
CA GLN A 74 8.97 -7.17 -15.90
C GLN A 74 8.16 -6.14 -15.12
N THR A 75 7.38 -5.29 -15.80
CA THR A 75 6.48 -4.33 -15.13
C THR A 75 5.40 -5.07 -14.34
N LEU A 76 4.81 -6.11 -14.91
CA LEU A 76 3.83 -6.97 -14.22
C LEU A 76 4.44 -7.67 -13.02
N ALA A 77 5.60 -8.30 -13.19
CA ALA A 77 6.27 -9.00 -12.10
C ALA A 77 6.64 -8.05 -10.94
N VAL A 78 7.31 -6.93 -11.25
CA VAL A 78 7.74 -5.96 -10.24
C VAL A 78 6.54 -5.27 -9.58
N GLY A 79 5.55 -4.87 -10.37
CA GLY A 79 4.34 -4.23 -9.86
C GLY A 79 3.53 -5.16 -8.96
N TYR A 80 3.33 -6.41 -9.36
CA TYR A 80 2.54 -7.37 -8.61
C TYR A 80 3.26 -7.85 -7.36
N VAL A 81 4.50 -8.34 -7.48
CA VAL A 81 5.26 -8.84 -6.34
C VAL A 81 5.56 -7.71 -5.36
N GLY A 82 5.92 -6.53 -5.87
CA GLY A 82 6.21 -5.36 -5.04
C GLY A 82 4.97 -4.83 -4.31
N ALA A 83 3.79 -4.83 -4.93
CA ALA A 83 2.59 -4.35 -4.27
C ALA A 83 1.95 -5.39 -3.37
N ILE A 84 1.68 -6.60 -3.88
CA ILE A 84 1.02 -7.66 -3.10
C ILE A 84 1.92 -8.17 -1.97
N GLY A 85 3.23 -8.30 -2.23
CA GLY A 85 4.17 -8.74 -1.21
C GLY A 85 4.27 -7.74 -0.06
N ILE A 86 4.38 -6.45 -0.37
CA ILE A 86 4.43 -5.39 0.66
C ILE A 86 3.07 -5.25 1.36
N ALA A 87 1.95 -5.28 0.64
CA ALA A 87 0.62 -5.26 1.24
C ALA A 87 0.39 -6.45 2.19
N THR A 88 0.84 -7.64 1.83
CA THR A 88 0.77 -8.81 2.74
C THR A 88 1.59 -8.58 4.00
N LEU A 89 2.76 -7.95 3.87
CA LEU A 89 3.59 -7.60 5.03
C LEU A 89 2.90 -6.55 5.92
N SER A 90 2.42 -5.44 5.34
CA SER A 90 1.85 -4.31 6.07
C SER A 90 0.46 -4.57 6.63
N ASP A 91 -0.39 -5.27 5.89
CA ASP A 91 -1.82 -5.40 6.19
C ASP A 91 -2.11 -6.68 6.98
N SER A 92 -1.19 -7.64 6.97
CA SER A 92 -1.40 -8.97 7.57
C SER A 92 -0.31 -9.32 8.58
N LEU A 93 0.96 -9.38 8.15
CA LEU A 93 2.02 -9.93 8.99
C LEU A 93 2.46 -9.00 10.13
N ILE A 94 2.59 -7.69 9.85
CA ILE A 94 2.91 -6.70 10.88
C ILE A 94 1.78 -6.58 11.92
N PRO A 95 0.49 -6.47 11.53
CA PRO A 95 -0.62 -6.52 12.48
C PRO A 95 -0.64 -7.80 13.33
N TYR A 96 -0.49 -8.96 12.71
CA TYR A 96 -0.42 -10.25 13.41
C TYR A 96 0.73 -10.30 14.43
N ALA A 97 1.92 -9.77 14.08
CA ALA A 97 3.02 -9.64 15.03
C ALA A 97 2.64 -8.71 16.20
N GLY A 98 1.91 -7.62 15.95
CA GLY A 98 1.36 -6.76 16.98
C GLY A 98 0.37 -7.49 17.91
N GLU A 99 -0.54 -8.29 17.35
CA GLU A 99 -1.50 -9.09 18.12
C GLU A 99 -0.80 -10.13 19.01
N LEU A 100 0.29 -10.74 18.52
CA LEU A 100 1.15 -11.63 19.29
C LEU A 100 1.85 -10.89 20.44
N LEU A 101 2.46 -9.74 20.15
CA LEU A 101 3.23 -8.95 21.13
C LEU A 101 2.34 -8.37 22.25
N LEU A 102 1.10 -8.03 21.93
CA LEU A 102 0.12 -7.46 22.86
C LEU A 102 -0.78 -8.51 23.51
N ASP A 103 -0.50 -9.79 23.29
CA ASP A 103 -1.26 -10.93 23.81
C ASP A 103 -2.77 -10.86 23.50
N LEU A 104 -3.16 -10.33 22.34
CA LEU A 104 -4.56 -10.16 21.97
C LEU A 104 -5.26 -11.51 21.68
N PRO A 105 -6.58 -11.62 21.91
CA PRO A 105 -7.37 -12.79 21.50
C PRO A 105 -7.57 -12.82 19.98
N HIS A 106 -7.82 -14.01 19.41
CA HIS A 106 -8.10 -14.23 17.98
C HIS A 106 -6.98 -13.84 17.00
N ARG A 107 -5.75 -14.28 17.29
CA ARG A 107 -4.58 -14.04 16.42
C ARG A 107 -4.67 -14.83 15.13
N GLU A 108 -4.87 -14.16 14.02
CA GLU A 108 -5.00 -14.81 12.71
C GLU A 108 -4.24 -14.04 11.64
N VAL A 109 -3.60 -14.78 10.72
CA VAL A 109 -2.92 -14.19 9.58
C VAL A 109 -3.91 -14.08 8.43
N HIS A 110 -4.30 -12.85 8.09
CA HIS A 110 -5.26 -12.60 7.01
C HIS A 110 -4.59 -12.27 5.69
N ILE A 111 -4.43 -13.24 4.78
CA ILE A 111 -3.75 -13.02 3.51
C ILE A 111 -4.73 -12.50 2.46
N GLY A 112 -4.80 -11.17 2.29
CA GLY A 112 -5.76 -10.51 1.40
C GLY A 112 -5.73 -10.99 -0.06
N ALA A 113 -4.56 -11.32 -0.59
CA ALA A 113 -4.41 -11.85 -1.95
C ALA A 113 -5.05 -13.24 -2.16
N ILE A 114 -5.33 -13.97 -1.07
CA ILE A 114 -5.96 -15.29 -1.07
C ILE A 114 -7.43 -15.15 -0.64
N GLU A 115 -7.69 -14.54 0.52
CA GLU A 115 -9.04 -14.43 1.10
C GLU A 115 -9.95 -13.49 0.30
N LYS A 116 -9.38 -12.41 -0.21
CA LYS A 116 -10.07 -11.38 -1.02
C LYS A 116 -9.47 -11.32 -2.42
N TRP A 117 -9.03 -12.47 -2.94
CA TRP A 117 -8.37 -12.59 -4.25
C TRP A 117 -9.13 -11.88 -5.38
N TRP A 118 -10.47 -11.96 -5.36
CA TRP A 118 -11.37 -11.39 -6.37
C TRP A 118 -11.37 -9.86 -6.37
N LEU A 119 -10.92 -9.23 -5.29
CA LEU A 119 -10.82 -7.77 -5.16
C LEU A 119 -9.36 -7.35 -5.30
N VAL A 120 -8.47 -7.93 -4.50
CA VAL A 120 -7.07 -7.50 -4.39
C VAL A 120 -6.30 -7.71 -5.70
N ASN A 121 -6.42 -8.89 -6.32
CA ASN A 121 -5.64 -9.21 -7.51
C ASN A 121 -6.08 -8.40 -8.75
N PRO A 122 -7.40 -8.26 -9.05
CA PRO A 122 -7.84 -7.40 -10.14
C PRO A 122 -7.46 -5.93 -9.97
N LEU A 123 -7.56 -5.38 -8.75
CA LEU A 123 -7.17 -4.01 -8.47
C LEU A 123 -5.66 -3.79 -8.62
N ALA A 124 -4.83 -4.73 -8.17
CA ALA A 124 -3.39 -4.68 -8.39
C ALA A 124 -3.06 -4.71 -9.89
N ILE A 125 -3.66 -5.60 -10.67
CA ILE A 125 -3.48 -5.68 -12.12
C ILE A 125 -3.93 -4.37 -12.79
N ALA A 126 -5.06 -3.80 -12.38
CA ALA A 126 -5.55 -2.52 -12.89
C ALA A 126 -4.55 -1.38 -12.63
N GLY A 127 -4.00 -1.29 -11.41
CA GLY A 127 -2.96 -0.33 -11.06
C GLY A 127 -1.71 -0.46 -11.95
N ILE A 128 -1.24 -1.69 -12.17
CA ILE A 128 -0.10 -1.96 -13.06
C ILE A 128 -0.41 -1.58 -14.53
N GLY A 129 -1.63 -1.86 -14.98
CA GLY A 129 -2.12 -1.48 -16.31
C GLY A 129 -2.10 0.04 -16.51
N LEU A 130 -2.60 0.79 -15.55
CA LEU A 130 -2.55 2.26 -15.54
C LEU A 130 -1.10 2.77 -15.63
N ALA A 131 -0.18 2.15 -14.88
CA ALA A 131 1.23 2.50 -14.90
C ALA A 131 1.87 2.22 -16.26
N SER A 132 1.38 1.21 -17.00
CA SER A 132 1.84 0.84 -18.34
C SER A 132 1.43 1.86 -19.42
N VAL A 133 0.27 2.50 -19.26
CA VAL A 133 -0.20 3.56 -20.17
C VAL A 133 0.46 4.90 -19.82
N ARG A 134 0.45 5.31 -18.55
CA ARG A 134 0.93 6.64 -18.15
C ARG A 134 1.68 6.59 -16.80
N PRO A 135 2.98 6.26 -16.83
CA PRO A 135 3.75 6.09 -15.59
C PRO A 135 3.98 7.45 -14.94
N ARG A 136 3.37 7.66 -13.78
CA ARG A 136 3.54 8.84 -12.94
C ARG A 136 3.63 8.38 -11.49
N THR A 137 4.39 9.08 -10.67
CA THR A 137 4.64 8.65 -9.27
C THR A 137 4.38 9.76 -8.27
N LYS A 138 4.30 11.01 -8.76
CA LYS A 138 3.95 12.18 -7.96
C LYS A 138 2.42 12.30 -7.84
N PHE A 139 1.86 11.59 -6.88
CA PHE A 139 0.48 11.77 -6.41
C PHE A 139 0.51 12.47 -5.05
N PRO A 140 -0.55 13.19 -4.66
CA PRO A 140 -0.69 13.63 -3.27
C PRO A 140 -0.48 12.42 -2.36
N HIS A 141 0.39 12.51 -1.36
CA HIS A 141 0.72 11.35 -0.53
C HIS A 141 -0.50 10.78 0.20
N ALA A 142 -1.46 11.65 0.54
CA ALA A 142 -2.78 11.29 1.07
C ALA A 142 -3.67 10.48 0.10
N ALA A 143 -3.35 10.45 -1.20
CA ALA A 143 -4.01 9.55 -2.12
C ALA A 143 -3.47 8.12 -1.95
N HIS A 144 -2.17 7.96 -1.69
CA HIS A 144 -1.48 6.67 -1.70
C HIS A 144 -1.43 5.98 -0.34
N VAL A 145 -1.32 6.75 0.75
CA VAL A 145 -1.33 6.22 2.13
C VAL A 145 -2.71 6.49 2.69
N LEU A 146 -3.56 5.47 2.62
CA LEU A 146 -4.89 5.39 3.20
C LEU A 146 -5.00 4.10 4.01
#